data_AF-A0A1Q7LJW2-F1
#
_entry.id   AF-A0A1Q7LJW2-F1
#
_cell.length_a   1.000
_cell.length_b   1.000
_cell.length_c   1.000
_cell.angle_alpha   90.00
_cell.angle_beta   90.00
_cell.angle_gamma   90.00
#
_symmetry.space_group_name_H-M   'P 1'
#
loop_
_entity.id
_entity.type
_entity.pdbx_description
1 polymer ?
#
loop_
_entity_poly.entity_id
_entity_poly.type
_entity_poly.pdbx_seq_one_letter_code
_entity_poly.pdbx_strand_id
1 'polypeptide(L)'
;MRPSSGTSPEAISDLQRKLAEGLAQIDPHHRLLGRPVSYRVIDGKMLEITYRDVAGIAEAEVLGVKRIIGDCFCSVSPQSAERLIVRFVVPLK
;
A
#
# COMPACT_ATOMS: atom_id res chain seq x y z
N MET A 1 11.23 -17.50 -27.64
CA MET A 1 11.42 -16.38 -26.70
C MET A 1 10.34 -16.50 -25.64
N ARG A 2 10.69 -16.69 -24.36
CA ARG A 2 9.74 -16.62 -23.24
C ARG A 2 9.67 -15.16 -22.78
N PRO A 3 8.50 -14.57 -22.49
CA PRO A 3 8.46 -13.24 -21.92
C PRO A 3 9.05 -13.32 -20.52
N SER A 4 10.08 -12.51 -20.29
CA SER A 4 10.71 -12.33 -18.99
C SER A 4 9.63 -11.91 -18.00
N SER A 5 9.40 -12.72 -16.96
CA SER A 5 8.62 -12.35 -15.78
C SER A 5 9.41 -11.29 -15.00
N GLY A 6 9.55 -10.11 -15.59
CA GLY A 6 10.10 -8.94 -14.95
C GLY A 6 8.95 -8.17 -14.37
N THR A 7 9.03 -7.89 -13.07
CA THR A 7 8.23 -6.82 -12.45
C THR A 7 8.29 -5.58 -13.35
N SER A 8 7.22 -5.28 -14.09
CA SER A 8 7.23 -4.13 -14.97
C SER A 8 7.16 -2.87 -14.11
N PRO A 9 8.10 -1.90 -14.27
CA PRO A 9 8.02 -0.59 -13.60
C PRO A 9 6.66 0.10 -13.81
N GLU A 10 6.00 -0.21 -14.92
CA GLU A 10 4.64 0.19 -15.28
C GLU A 10 3.61 -0.29 -14.25
N ALA A 11 3.67 -1.55 -13.80
CA ALA A 11 2.73 -2.10 -12.82
C ALA A 11 2.85 -1.40 -11.46
N ILE A 12 4.08 -1.07 -11.04
CA ILE A 12 4.33 -0.29 -9.81
C ILE A 12 3.78 1.13 -9.97
N SER A 13 4.05 1.78 -11.11
CA SER A 13 3.60 3.14 -11.39
C SER A 13 2.07 3.23 -11.43
N ASP A 14 1.41 2.24 -12.03
CA ASP A 14 -0.04 2.11 -12.06
C ASP A 14 -0.63 1.95 -10.67
N LEU A 15 -0.01 1.13 -9.82
CA LEU A 15 -0.46 0.93 -8.45
C LEU A 15 -0.29 2.20 -7.60
N GLN A 16 0.84 2.90 -7.75
CA GLN A 16 1.08 4.19 -7.09
C GLN A 16 0.02 5.23 -7.49
N ARG A 17 -0.30 5.32 -8.79
CA ARG A 17 -1.36 6.20 -9.29
C ARG A 17 -2.73 5.84 -8.72
N LYS A 18 -3.12 4.55 -8.78
CA LYS A 18 -4.39 4.06 -8.22
C LYS A 18 -4.52 4.39 -6.74
N LEU A 19 -3.44 4.25 -5.97
CA LEU A 19 -3.42 4.60 -4.55
C LEU A 19 -3.55 6.10 -4.32
N ALA A 20 -2.84 6.93 -5.08
CA ALA A 20 -2.93 8.38 -4.97
C ALA A 20 -4.35 8.90 -5.25
N GLU A 21 -4.97 8.40 -6.33
CA GLU A 21 -6.34 8.78 -6.72
C GLU A 21 -7.39 8.17 -5.79
N GLY A 22 -7.26 6.89 -5.46
CA GLY A 22 -8.24 6.17 -4.68
C GLY A 22 -8.26 6.59 -3.22
N LEU A 23 -7.11 6.78 -2.58
CA LEU A 23 -7.04 7.23 -1.18
C LEU A 23 -7.75 8.57 -0.97
N ALA A 24 -7.65 9.49 -1.92
CA ALA A 24 -8.35 10.77 -1.85
C ALA A 24 -9.88 10.61 -1.75
N GLN A 25 -10.44 9.47 -2.18
CA GLN A 25 -11.87 9.20 -2.16
C GLN A 25 -12.32 8.38 -0.94
N ILE A 26 -11.44 7.54 -0.38
CA ILE A 26 -11.82 6.54 0.64
C ILE A 26 -11.24 6.81 2.04
N ASP A 27 -10.35 7.79 2.17
CA ASP A 27 -9.71 8.16 3.44
C ASP A 27 -10.20 9.54 3.92
N PRO A 28 -11.49 9.67 4.32
CA PRO A 28 -12.07 10.95 4.71
C PRO A 28 -11.42 11.56 5.95
N HIS A 29 -10.70 10.75 6.73
CA HIS A 29 -9.99 11.18 7.94
C HIS A 29 -8.50 11.44 7.70
N HIS A 30 -8.01 11.31 6.45
CA HIS A 30 -6.61 11.49 6.07
C HIS A 30 -5.63 10.73 6.99
N ARG A 31 -5.99 9.50 7.32
CA ARG A 31 -5.17 8.64 8.17
C ARG A 31 -3.96 8.11 7.44
N LEU A 32 -4.11 7.85 6.14
CA LEU A 32 -3.07 7.36 5.23
C LEU A 32 -2.65 8.44 4.24
N LEU A 33 -3.60 9.22 3.72
CA LEU A 33 -3.31 10.33 2.82
C LEU A 33 -2.42 11.36 3.52
N GLY A 34 -1.35 11.77 2.84
CA GLY A 34 -0.37 12.73 3.38
C GLY A 34 0.61 12.14 4.40
N ARG A 35 0.56 10.83 4.69
CA ARG A 35 1.55 10.17 5.53
C ARG A 35 2.81 9.80 4.76
N PRO A 36 3.97 9.71 5.45
CA PRO A 36 5.17 9.16 4.84
C PRO A 36 4.90 7.74 4.32
N VAL A 37 5.00 7.57 3.00
CA VAL A 37 4.83 6.29 2.32
C VAL A 37 6.16 5.82 1.73
N SER A 38 6.41 4.52 1.76
CA SER A 38 7.59 3.91 1.14
C SER A 38 7.20 2.68 0.34
N TYR A 39 7.83 2.51 -0.82
CA TYR A 39 7.60 1.40 -1.74
C TYR A 39 8.89 0.59 -1.85
N ARG A 40 8.82 -0.73 -1.62
CA ARG A 40 9.96 -1.62 -1.68
C ARG A 40 9.61 -2.89 -2.44
N VAL A 41 10.38 -3.22 -3.46
CA VAL A 41 10.27 -4.51 -4.15
C VAL A 41 10.96 -5.59 -3.31
N ILE A 42 10.30 -6.73 -3.14
CA ILE A 42 10.79 -7.93 -2.46
C ILE A 42 10.86 -9.05 -3.48
N ASP A 43 12.05 -9.65 -3.62
CA ASP A 43 12.35 -10.79 -4.51
C ASP A 43 11.92 -10.62 -5.98
N GLY A 44 11.71 -9.38 -6.44
CA GLY A 44 11.20 -9.10 -7.79
C GLY A 44 9.80 -9.67 -8.06
N LYS A 45 9.03 -9.94 -7.00
CA LYS A 45 7.72 -10.60 -7.09
C LYS A 45 6.65 -9.96 -6.23
N MET A 46 7.05 -9.21 -5.20
CA MET A 46 6.11 -8.54 -4.30
C MET A 46 6.50 -7.08 -4.14
N LEU A 47 5.52 -6.21 -3.99
CA LEU A 47 5.70 -4.83 -3.59
C LEU A 47 5.18 -4.65 -2.17
N GLU A 48 6.06 -4.21 -1.29
CA GLU A 48 5.72 -3.75 0.04
C GLU A 48 5.48 -2.24 0.00
N ILE A 49 4.33 -1.82 0.53
CA ILE A 49 3.89 -0.44 0.67
C ILE A 49 3.74 -0.16 2.15
N THR A 50 4.51 0.79 2.68
CA THR A 50 4.56 1.09 4.11
C THR A 50 4.13 2.53 4.36
N TYR A 51 3.06 2.71 5.11
CA TYR A 51 2.63 3.99 5.67
C TYR A 51 3.14 4.09 7.12
N ARG A 52 3.85 5.16 7.43
CA ARG A 52 4.39 5.44 8.76
C ARG A 52 3.64 6.58 9.44
N ASP A 53 3.84 6.70 10.75
CA ASP A 53 3.29 7.78 11.58
C ASP A 53 1.76 7.88 11.52
N VAL A 54 1.09 6.75 11.29
CA VAL A 54 -0.38 6.66 11.23
C VAL A 54 -0.92 6.74 12.66
N ALA A 55 -1.76 7.73 12.97
CA ALA A 55 -2.30 7.94 14.33
C ALA A 55 -3.32 6.87 14.77
N GLY A 56 -3.80 6.07 13.82
CA GLY A 56 -4.80 5.03 14.01
C GLY A 56 -5.35 4.64 12.64
N ILE A 57 -5.91 3.44 12.51
CA ILE A 57 -6.56 3.01 11.28
C ILE A 57 -7.76 2.13 11.61
N ALA A 58 -8.91 2.46 11.00
CA ALA A 58 -10.12 1.68 11.09
C ALA A 58 -10.11 0.55 10.04
N GLU A 59 -10.83 -0.53 10.34
CA GLU A 59 -10.96 -1.66 9.41
C GLU A 59 -11.54 -1.23 8.05
N ALA A 60 -12.50 -0.30 8.04
CA ALA A 60 -13.09 0.22 6.80
C ALA A 60 -12.06 0.90 5.88
N GLU A 61 -11.10 1.63 6.44
CA GLU A 61 -10.02 2.28 5.68
C GLU A 61 -9.08 1.22 5.08
N VAL A 62 -8.72 0.19 5.87
CA VAL A 62 -7.93 -0.96 5.36
C VAL A 62 -8.66 -1.66 4.22
N LEU A 63 -9.96 -1.93 4.38
CA LEU A 63 -10.77 -2.58 3.35
C LEU A 63 -10.89 -1.72 2.09
N GLY A 64 -11.03 -0.40 2.23
CA GLY A 64 -11.00 0.52 1.11
C GLY A 64 -9.68 0.42 0.32
N VAL A 65 -8.54 0.44 1.01
CA VAL A 65 -7.23 0.32 0.35
C VAL A 65 -7.08 -1.03 -0.35
N LYS A 66 -7.50 -2.13 0.30
CA LYS A 66 -7.51 -3.46 -0.32
C LYS A 66 -8.35 -3.50 -1.60
N ARG A 67 -9.46 -2.76 -1.69
CA ARG A 67 -10.27 -2.68 -2.92
C ARG A 67 -9.56 -1.95 -4.06
N ILE A 68 -8.73 -0.95 -3.75
CA ILE A 68 -7.92 -0.22 -4.75
C ILE A 68 -6.79 -1.12 -5.28
N ILE A 69 -6.09 -1.80 -4.35
CA ILE A 69 -4.91 -2.62 -4.66
C ILE A 69 -5.31 -3.94 -5.33
N GLY A 70 -6.37 -4.58 -4.85
CA GLY A 70 -6.73 -5.95 -5.16
C GLY A 70 -6.08 -6.95 -4.19
N ASP A 71 -5.61 -8.08 -4.73
CA ASP A 71 -5.01 -9.15 -3.94
C ASP A 71 -3.77 -8.67 -3.19
N CYS A 72 -3.86 -8.63 -1.86
CA CYS A 72 -2.76 -8.19 -1.00
C CYS A 72 -2.93 -8.64 0.45
N PHE A 73 -1.79 -8.73 1.14
CA PHE A 73 -1.75 -8.86 2.58
C PHE A 73 -1.67 -7.48 3.23
N CYS A 74 -2.32 -7.31 4.38
CA CYS A 74 -2.19 -6.11 5.20
C CYS A 74 -1.75 -6.49 6.61
N SER A 75 -0.84 -5.71 7.17
CA SER A 75 -0.45 -5.80 8.57
C SER A 75 -0.44 -4.40 9.17
N VAL A 76 -0.85 -4.31 10.43
CA VAL A 76 -0.84 -3.09 11.24
C VAL A 76 -0.02 -3.40 12.48
N SER A 77 1.03 -2.63 12.72
CA SER A 77 1.95 -2.85 13.83
C SER A 77 2.22 -1.54 14.58
N PRO A 78 2.35 -1.55 15.92
CA PRO A 78 2.76 -0.37 16.66
C PRO A 78 4.13 0.14 16.19
N GLN A 79 4.24 1.45 15.99
CA GLN A 79 5.50 2.18 15.82
C GLN A 79 5.91 2.84 17.13
N SER A 80 4.93 3.38 17.86
CA SER A 80 5.04 3.91 19.23
C SER A 80 3.70 3.74 19.96
N ALA A 81 3.55 4.32 21.15
CA ALA A 81 2.29 4.30 21.91
C ALA A 81 1.11 4.97 21.15
N GLU A 82 1.40 5.91 20.25
CA GLU A 82 0.38 6.70 19.54
C GLU A 82 0.47 6.59 18.01
N ARG A 83 1.46 5.87 17.49
CA ARG A 83 1.72 5.76 16.05
C ARG A 83 1.76 4.30 15.61
N LEU A 84 1.23 4.05 14.43
CA LEU A 84 1.20 2.76 13.77
C LEU A 84 2.01 2.80 12.48
N ILE A 85 2.52 1.64 12.11
CA ILE A 85 2.93 1.32 10.76
C ILE A 85 1.83 0.47 10.13
N VAL A 86 1.35 0.89 8.97
CA VAL A 86 0.40 0.12 8.16
C VAL A 86 1.13 -0.33 6.91
N ARG A 87 1.11 -1.63 6.64
CA ARG A 87 1.86 -2.24 5.55
C ARG A 87 0.99 -3.11 4.69
N PHE A 88 1.07 -2.89 3.38
CA PHE A 88 0.45 -3.73 2.37
C PHE A 88 1.53 -4.46 1.58
N VAL A 89 1.34 -5.75 1.31
CA VAL A 89 2.23 -6.56 0.48
C VAL A 89 1.43 -7.10 -0.69
N VAL A 90 1.84 -6.74 -1.90
CA VAL A 90 1.08 -6.93 -3.13
C VAL A 90 1.89 -7.77 -4.12
N PRO A 91 1.34 -8.81 -4.73
CA PRO A 91 2.01 -9.53 -5.81
C PRO A 91 2.22 -8.62 -7.03
N LEU A 92 3.43 -8.62 -7.57
CA LEU A 92 3.80 -8.00 -8.83
C LEU A 92 3.61 -9.07 -9.92
N LYS A 93 2.54 -8.93 -10.70
CA LYS A 93 2.20 -9.83 -11.80
C LYS A 93 2.87 -9.37 -13.10
#